data_AF-A0A1D8JEK2-F1
#
_entry.id   AF-A0A1D8JEK2-F1
#
_cell.length_a   1.000
_cell.length_b   1.000
_cell.length_c   1.000
_cell.angle_alpha   90.00
_cell.angle_beta   90.00
_cell.angle_gamma   90.00
#
_symmetry.space_group_name_H-M   'P 1'
#
loop_
_entity.id
_entity.type
_entity.pdbx_description
1 polymer ?
#
loop_
_entity_poly.entity_id
_entity_poly.type
_entity_poly.pdbx_seq_one_letter_code
_entity_poly.pdbx_strand_id
1 'polypeptide(L)'
;MERYYGKFGVFSGIITFVLLVIGLRNVLGHDVEVLNFVTFVIFGLIIGISFSALLFYQLKIAFPIFGIAMIIAFFDMFRSFILDINGQGDVIGILSLFIISSFGLGLSLLIEFIVRLIRKNKNTA
;
A
#
# COMPACT_ATOMS: atom_id res chain seq x y z
N MET A 1 15.65 -18.97 2.75
CA MET A 1 14.78 -17.82 3.10
C MET A 1 14.10 -17.17 1.88
N GLU A 2 14.64 -17.30 0.66
CA GLU A 2 14.08 -16.69 -0.57
C GLU A 2 12.63 -17.10 -0.90
N ARG A 3 12.23 -18.33 -0.56
CA ARG A 3 10.90 -18.89 -0.87
C ARG A 3 9.75 -18.23 -0.11
N TYR A 4 10.02 -17.41 0.91
CA TYR A 4 8.98 -16.74 1.72
C TYR A 4 8.70 -15.30 1.27
N TYR A 5 9.63 -14.61 0.61
CA TYR A 5 9.45 -13.20 0.21
C TYR A 5 8.35 -13.04 -0.85
N GLY A 6 8.30 -13.96 -1.81
CA GLY A 6 7.24 -14.01 -2.81
C GLY A 6 5.88 -14.29 -2.19
N LYS A 7 5.81 -15.18 -1.18
CA LYS A 7 4.54 -15.50 -0.50
C LYS A 7 3.97 -14.29 0.23
N PHE A 8 4.80 -13.51 0.92
CA PHE A 8 4.36 -12.32 1.62
C PHE A 8 3.90 -11.21 0.67
N GLY A 9 4.60 -10.99 -0.45
CA GLY A 9 4.14 -10.01 -1.45
C GLY A 9 2.88 -10.44 -2.19
N VAL A 10 2.74 -11.73 -2.51
CA VAL A 10 1.48 -12.25 -3.07
C VAL A 10 0.34 -12.09 -2.07
N PHE A 11 0.58 -12.43 -0.79
CA PHE A 11 -0.42 -12.24 0.26
C PHE A 11 -0.82 -10.77 0.43
N SER A 12 0.14 -9.85 0.46
CA SER A 12 -0.15 -8.42 0.57
C SER A 12 -0.82 -7.83 -0.69
N GLY A 13 -0.50 -8.36 -1.87
CA GLY A 13 -1.20 -8.00 -3.11
C GLY A 13 -2.65 -8.48 -3.11
N ILE A 14 -2.90 -9.73 -2.71
CA ILE A 14 -4.24 -10.31 -2.60
C ILE A 14 -5.07 -9.56 -1.56
N ILE A 15 -4.53 -9.28 -0.38
CA ILE A 15 -5.30 -8.57 0.66
C ILE A 15 -5.63 -7.14 0.21
N THR A 16 -4.70 -6.45 -0.46
CA THR A 16 -4.93 -5.11 -1.02
C THR A 16 -6.05 -5.15 -2.06
N PHE A 17 -6.00 -6.13 -2.97
CA PHE A 17 -7.04 -6.32 -3.98
C PHE A 17 -8.41 -6.59 -3.35
N VAL A 18 -8.48 -7.51 -2.38
CA VAL A 18 -9.73 -7.85 -1.69
C VAL A 18 -10.30 -6.64 -0.96
N LEU A 19 -9.47 -5.87 -0.24
CA LEU A 19 -9.91 -4.67 0.47
C LEU A 19 -10.44 -3.59 -0.48
N LEU A 20 -9.79 -3.39 -1.63
CA LEU A 20 -10.28 -2.48 -2.68
C LEU A 20 -11.64 -2.90 -3.22
N VAL A 21 -11.81 -4.18 -3.56
CA VAL A 21 -13.07 -4.72 -4.06
C VAL A 21 -14.18 -4.55 -3.03
N ILE A 22 -13.91 -4.83 -1.75
CA ILE A 22 -14.87 -4.63 -0.66
C ILE A 22 -15.23 -3.14 -0.52
N GLY A 23 -14.22 -2.26 -0.52
CA GLY A 23 -14.40 -0.83 -0.40
C GLY A 23 -15.30 -0.26 -1.50
N LEU A 24 -14.99 -0.53 -2.76
CA LEU A 24 -15.76 0.02 -3.87
C LEU A 24 -17.13 -0.63 -4.06
N ARG A 25 -17.27 -1.94 -3.82
CA ARG A 25 -18.57 -2.61 -3.92
C ARG A 25 -19.59 -2.05 -2.92
N ASN A 26 -19.13 -1.66 -1.72
CA ASN A 26 -20.01 -1.11 -0.70
C ASN A 26 -20.45 0.33 -0.99
N VAL A 27 -19.71 1.08 -1.81
CA VAL A 27 -19.96 2.51 -2.08
C VAL A 27 -20.70 2.74 -3.38
N LEU A 28 -20.31 2.06 -4.46
CA LEU A 28 -20.80 2.41 -5.79
C LEU A 28 -22.27 2.02 -6.02
N GLY A 29 -22.83 1.06 -5.28
CA GLY A 29 -24.23 0.61 -5.41
C GLY A 29 -24.64 0.08 -6.80
N HIS A 30 -23.76 0.19 -7.79
CA HIS A 30 -23.86 -0.19 -9.19
C HIS A 30 -22.80 -1.25 -9.52
N ASP A 31 -23.04 -1.99 -10.61
CA ASP A 31 -22.12 -2.99 -11.12
C ASP A 31 -20.72 -2.40 -11.31
N VAL A 32 -19.72 -3.06 -10.71
CA VAL A 32 -18.32 -2.69 -10.86
C VAL A 32 -17.98 -2.81 -12.35
N GLU A 33 -17.84 -1.66 -13.03
CA GLU A 33 -17.41 -1.66 -14.42
C GLU A 33 -16.09 -2.43 -14.58
N VAL A 34 -15.99 -3.23 -15.63
CA VAL A 34 -14.83 -4.10 -15.90
C VAL A 34 -13.50 -3.33 -15.87
N LEU A 35 -13.52 -2.05 -16.25
CA LEU A 35 -12.35 -1.16 -16.23
C LEU A 35 -11.83 -0.88 -14.80
N ASN A 36 -12.72 -0.79 -13.82
CA ASN A 36 -12.37 -0.61 -12.41
C ASN A 36 -11.72 -1.88 -11.85
N PHE A 37 -12.18 -3.05 -12.29
CA PHE A 37 -11.60 -4.33 -11.87
C PHE A 37 -10.13 -4.47 -12.28
N VAL A 38 -9.81 -4.11 -13.54
CA VAL A 38 -8.42 -4.11 -14.03
C VAL A 38 -7.54 -3.18 -13.20
N THR A 39 -8.03 -1.99 -12.85
CA THR A 39 -7.32 -1.02 -12.02
C THR A 39 -6.99 -1.60 -10.64
N PHE A 40 -7.92 -2.30 -10.01
CA PHE A 40 -7.67 -2.92 -8.69
C PHE A 40 -6.65 -4.05 -8.76
N VAL A 41 -6.69 -4.87 -9.81
CA VAL A 41 -5.70 -5.93 -10.01
C VAL A 41 -4.31 -5.32 -10.17
N ILE A 42 -4.18 -4.29 -11.01
CA ILE A 42 -2.90 -3.59 -11.22
C ILE A 42 -2.39 -2.99 -9.91
N PHE A 43 -3.26 -2.30 -9.15
CA PHE A 43 -2.87 -1.72 -7.87
C PHE A 43 -2.44 -2.78 -6.86
N GLY A 44 -3.21 -3.87 -6.72
CA GLY A 44 -2.85 -5.01 -5.86
C GLY A 44 -1.49 -5.61 -6.24
N LEU A 45 -1.21 -5.75 -7.55
CA LEU A 45 0.09 -6.20 -8.03
C LEU A 45 1.22 -5.24 -7.68
N ILE A 46 1.03 -3.93 -7.87
CA ILE A 46 2.03 -2.90 -7.52
C ILE A 46 2.37 -2.98 -6.03
N ILE A 47 1.36 -3.07 -5.16
CA ILE A 47 1.57 -3.16 -3.72
C ILE A 47 2.26 -4.49 -3.36
N GLY A 48 1.83 -5.60 -3.95
CA GLY A 48 2.46 -6.91 -3.72
C GLY A 48 3.94 -6.94 -4.15
N ILE A 49 4.24 -6.40 -5.33
CA ILE A 49 5.62 -6.24 -5.84
C ILE A 49 6.42 -5.35 -4.91
N SER A 50 5.84 -4.24 -4.42
CA SER A 50 6.50 -3.33 -3.50
C SER A 50 6.91 -4.05 -2.21
N PHE A 51 5.99 -4.79 -1.57
CA PHE A 51 6.31 -5.59 -0.37
C PHE A 51 7.35 -6.68 -0.65
N SER A 52 7.24 -7.39 -1.77
CA SER A 52 8.25 -8.38 -2.17
C SER A 52 9.62 -7.75 -2.37
N ALA A 53 9.70 -6.58 -3.02
CA ALA A 53 10.94 -5.85 -3.23
C ALA A 53 11.57 -5.41 -1.90
N LEU A 54 10.78 -4.85 -0.98
CA LEU A 54 11.26 -4.46 0.35
C LEU A 54 11.87 -5.64 1.12
N LEU A 55 11.23 -6.81 1.06
CA LEU A 55 11.74 -8.02 1.70
C LEU A 55 12.97 -8.60 0.97
N PHE A 56 12.97 -8.62 -0.36
CA PHE A 56 14.07 -9.13 -1.18
C PHE A 56 15.37 -8.34 -0.93
N TYR A 57 15.29 -7.01 -0.88
CA TYR A 57 16.43 -6.13 -0.55
C TYR A 57 16.74 -6.05 0.95
N GLN A 58 16.07 -6.86 1.77
CA GLN A 58 16.22 -6.90 3.23
C GLN A 58 16.09 -5.50 3.88
N LEU A 59 15.17 -4.68 3.38
CA LEU A 59 14.90 -3.32 3.87
C LEU A 59 14.03 -3.42 5.14
N LYS A 60 14.68 -3.81 6.25
CA LYS A 60 14.02 -4.19 7.52
C LYS A 60 13.27 -3.05 8.20
N ILE A 61 13.63 -1.79 7.93
CA ILE A 61 12.99 -0.59 8.49
C ILE A 61 11.90 -0.10 7.53
N ALA A 62 12.17 -0.09 6.22
CA ALA A 62 11.17 0.34 5.24
C ALA A 62 9.93 -0.57 5.23
N PHE A 63 10.10 -1.89 5.34
CA PHE A 63 9.00 -2.87 5.31
C PHE A 63 7.88 -2.57 6.33
N PRO A 64 8.15 -2.48 7.65
CA PRO A 64 7.09 -2.19 8.62
C PRO A 64 6.52 -0.78 8.49
N ILE A 65 7.32 0.22 8.12
CA ILE A 65 6.83 1.60 7.92
C ILE A 65 5.83 1.65 6.77
N PHE A 66 6.17 1.03 5.63
CA PHE A 66 5.26 0.94 4.50
C PHE A 66 3.99 0.14 4.86
N GLY A 67 4.14 -0.94 5.63
CA GLY A 67 3.02 -1.70 6.18
C GLY A 67 2.03 -0.85 6.97
N ILE A 68 2.53 -0.02 7.89
CA ILE A 68 1.70 0.89 8.69
C ILE A 68 1.04 1.94 7.79
N ALA A 69 1.78 2.51 6.84
CA ALA A 69 1.22 3.48 5.90
C ALA A 69 0.07 2.87 5.08
N MET A 70 0.18 1.63 4.63
CA MET A 70 -0.89 0.92 3.92
C MET A 70 -2.13 0.72 4.81
N ILE A 71 -1.95 0.38 6.09
CA ILE A 71 -3.08 0.25 7.03
C ILE A 71 -3.79 1.60 7.19
N ILE A 72 -3.04 2.69 7.35
CA ILE A 72 -3.59 4.05 7.46
C ILE A 72 -4.33 4.44 6.16
N ALA A 73 -3.75 4.13 5.01
CA ALA A 73 -4.32 4.43 3.71
C ALA A 73 -5.68 3.74 3.52
N PHE A 74 -5.77 2.45 3.85
CA PHE A 74 -7.04 1.73 3.81
C PHE A 74 -8.04 2.23 4.84
N PHE A 75 -7.59 2.51 6.07
CA PHE A 75 -8.46 3.05 7.11
C PHE A 75 -9.08 4.38 6.68
N ASP A 76 -8.29 5.28 6.12
CA ASP A 76 -8.76 6.58 5.65
C ASP A 76 -9.68 6.48 4.44
N MET A 77 -9.41 5.53 3.52
CA MET A 77 -10.30 5.20 2.41
C MET A 77 -11.69 4.76 2.93
N PHE A 78 -11.74 3.74 3.81
CA PHE A 78 -13.01 3.25 4.35
C PHE A 78 -13.73 4.32 5.19
N ARG A 79 -12.99 5.14 5.94
CA ARG A 79 -13.57 6.24 6.70
C ARG A 79 -14.22 7.27 5.78
N SER A 80 -13.56 7.64 4.69
CA SER A 80 -14.09 8.58 3.69
C SER A 80 -15.37 8.07 3.04
N PHE A 81 -15.43 6.76 2.76
CA PHE A 81 -16.61 6.09 2.24
C PHE A 81 -17.81 6.14 3.21
N ILE A 82 -17.56 6.03 4.51
CA ILE A 82 -18.62 6.05 5.53
C ILE A 82 -19.11 7.48 5.82
N LEU A 83 -18.20 8.45 5.85
CA LEU A 83 -18.54 9.84 6.17
C LEU A 83 -19.23 10.57 5.01
N ASP A 84 -18.98 10.12 3.78
CA ASP A 84 -19.53 10.64 2.52
C ASP A 84 -19.76 12.16 2.50
N ILE A 85 -18.70 12.90 2.83
CA ILE A 85 -18.78 14.35 2.98
C ILE A 85 -19.07 14.95 1.60
N ASN A 86 -20.27 15.54 1.45
CA ASN A 86 -20.75 16.16 0.21
C ASN A 86 -20.93 15.19 -0.99
N GLY A 87 -21.13 13.89 -0.76
CA GLY A 87 -21.33 12.92 -1.84
C GLY A 87 -20.07 12.61 -2.66
N GLN A 88 -18.89 12.91 -2.11
CA GLN A 88 -17.59 12.69 -2.76
C GLN A 88 -16.72 11.72 -1.97
N GLY A 89 -17.31 10.96 -1.03
CA GLY A 89 -16.56 10.03 -0.18
C GLY A 89 -15.77 9.00 -0.97
N ASP A 90 -16.31 8.57 -2.12
CA ASP A 90 -15.72 7.61 -3.05
C ASP A 90 -14.40 8.10 -3.67
N VAL A 91 -14.42 9.29 -4.29
CA VAL A 91 -13.26 9.88 -4.95
C VAL A 91 -12.20 10.25 -3.92
N ILE A 92 -12.62 10.83 -2.79
CA ILE A 92 -11.71 11.22 -1.71
C ILE A 92 -11.03 9.98 -1.11
N GLY A 93 -11.78 8.91 -0.85
CA GLY A 93 -11.23 7.69 -0.27
C GLY A 93 -10.23 6.99 -1.21
N ILE A 94 -10.53 6.92 -2.51
CA ILE A 94 -9.60 6.33 -3.49
C ILE A 94 -8.34 7.20 -3.61
N LEU A 95 -8.49 8.53 -3.71
CA LEU A 95 -7.35 9.44 -3.76
C LEU A 95 -6.48 9.34 -2.51
N SER A 96 -7.08 9.24 -1.32
CA SER A 96 -6.30 9.12 -0.08
C SER A 96 -5.51 7.82 -0.04
N LEU A 97 -6.08 6.70 -0.53
CA LEU A 97 -5.35 5.45 -0.68
C LEU A 97 -4.09 5.64 -1.53
N PHE A 98 -4.22 6.23 -2.72
CA PHE A 98 -3.08 6.46 -3.64
C PHE A 98 -2.03 7.41 -3.06
N ILE A 99 -2.47 8.51 -2.44
CA ILE A 99 -1.56 9.51 -1.87
C ILE A 99 -0.80 8.90 -0.71
N ILE A 100 -1.50 8.31 0.27
CA ILE A 100 -0.88 7.77 1.47
C ILE A 100 0.01 6.57 1.13
N SER A 101 -0.40 5.69 0.20
CA SER A 101 0.46 4.57 -0.21
C SER A 101 1.74 5.04 -0.89
N SER A 102 1.64 6.01 -1.79
CA SER A 102 2.79 6.52 -2.56
C SER A 102 3.78 7.26 -1.64
N PHE A 103 3.27 8.17 -0.81
CA PHE A 103 4.10 8.86 0.19
C PHE A 103 4.66 7.90 1.23
N GLY A 104 3.86 6.94 1.69
CA GLY A 104 4.28 5.91 2.64
C GLY A 104 5.46 5.11 2.12
N LEU A 105 5.41 4.67 0.86
CA LEU A 105 6.51 3.96 0.23
C LEU A 105 7.75 4.86 0.11
N GLY A 106 7.60 6.06 -0.45
CA GLY A 106 8.72 7.00 -0.61
C GLY A 106 9.40 7.36 0.71
N LEU A 107 8.61 7.67 1.74
CA LEU A 107 9.11 7.99 3.08
C LEU A 107 9.80 6.79 3.73
N SER A 108 9.23 5.58 3.59
CA SER A 108 9.83 4.36 4.14
C SER A 108 11.22 4.08 3.55
N LEU A 109 11.38 4.27 2.24
CA LEU A 109 12.64 4.10 1.52
C LEU A 109 13.65 5.19 1.91
N LEU A 110 13.20 6.44 2.03
CA LEU A 110 14.04 7.56 2.45
C LEU A 110 14.60 7.35 3.85
N ILE A 111 13.77 6.91 4.81
CA ILE A 111 14.20 6.60 6.18
C ILE A 111 15.23 5.46 6.18
N GLU A 112 14.94 4.36 5.50
CA GLU A 112 15.88 3.22 5.40
C GLU A 112 17.21 3.65 4.77
N PHE A 113 17.19 4.49 3.73
CA PHE A 113 18.38 5.01 3.08
C PHE A 113 19.25 5.85 4.04
N ILE A 114 18.64 6.79 4.77
CA ILE A 114 19.35 7.61 5.76
C ILE A 114 19.98 6.73 6.85
N VAL A 115 19.24 5.76 7.39
CA VAL A 115 19.76 4.88 8.45
C VAL A 115 20.94 4.04 7.94
N ARG A 116 20.87 3.54 6.70
CA ARG A 116 21.98 2.77 6.08
C ARG A 116 23.23 3.64 5.90
N LEU A 117 23.09 4.89 5.46
CA LEU A 117 24.23 5.81 5.32
C LEU A 117 24.92 6.09 6.66
N ILE A 118 24.15 6.37 7.71
CA ILE A 118 24.70 6.63 9.05
C ILE A 118 25.45 5.40 9.59
N ARG A 119 24.88 4.20 9.43
CA ARG A 119 25.53 2.95 9.86
C ARG A 119 26.82 2.66 9.10
N LYS A 120 26.84 2.91 7.79
CA LYS A 120 28.05 2.75 6.97
C LYS A 120 29.18 3.67 7.47
N ASN A 121 28.86 4.93 7.78
CA ASN A 121 29.86 5.88 8.24
C ASN A 121 30.46 5.49 9.62
N LYS A 122 29.63 4.95 10.52
CA LYS A 122 30.08 4.46 11.84
C LYS A 122 30.99 3.21 11.80
N ASN A 123 30.89 2.38 10.77
CA ASN A 123 31.73 1.18 10.63
C ASN A 123 33.06 1.46 9.91
N THR A 124 33.26 2.68 9.40
CA THR A 124 34.47 3.08 8.66
C THR A 124 35.32 4.08 9.45
N ALA A 125 34.86 4.49 10.63
CA ALA A 125 35.56 5.35 11.59
C ALA A 125 35.98 4.51 12.80
#